data_AF-A0A7V0JF21-F1
#
_entry.id   AF-A0A7V0JF21-F1
#
_cell.length_a   1.000
_cell.length_b   1.000
_cell.length_c   1.000
_cell.angle_alpha   90.00
_cell.angle_beta   90.00
_cell.angle_gamma   90.00
#
_symmetry.space_group_name_H-M   'P 1'
#
loop_
_entity.id
_entity.type
_entity.pdbx_description
1 polymer ?
#
loop_
_entity_poly.entity_id
_entity_poly.type
_entity_poly.pdbx_seq_one_letter_code
_entity_poly.pdbx_strand_id
1 'polypeptide(L)'
;ETIENVLKRLDASTEEIEPLINAIRSDGWRSYRTVTKKLGIVHNRAILRDPKDSMKLLHWTHKIIANAKSVFAGPHRGVSKKHLQSYLSEVCYRFNRRFWGKEVFHRLLFACASTSTITREI
;
A
#
# COMPACT_ATOMS: atom_id res chain seq x y z
N GLU A 1 7.06 14.53 -6.03
CA GLU A 1 6.33 14.40 -4.75
C GLU A 1 7.26 13.69 -3.77
N THR A 2 7.47 14.22 -2.55
CA THR A 2 8.33 13.58 -1.52
C THR A 2 7.51 12.62 -0.64
N ILE A 3 8.17 11.64 -0.02
CA ILE A 3 7.50 10.65 0.86
C ILE A 3 6.79 11.37 2.03
N GLU A 4 7.43 12.38 2.62
CA GLU A 4 6.83 13.20 3.67
C GLU A 4 5.51 13.86 3.23
N ASN A 5 5.46 14.41 2.02
CA ASN A 5 4.25 15.04 1.52
C ASN A 5 3.14 14.00 1.33
N VAL A 6 3.46 12.78 0.87
CA VAL A 6 2.49 11.69 0.78
C VAL A 6 1.95 11.31 2.16
N LEU A 7 2.83 11.20 3.17
CA LEU A 7 2.45 10.87 4.54
C LEU A 7 1.59 11.98 5.18
N LYS A 8 1.92 13.25 4.97
CA LYS A 8 1.09 14.39 5.41
C LYS A 8 -0.31 14.32 4.81
N ARG A 9 -0.44 13.98 3.53
CA ARG A 9 -1.76 13.78 2.88
C ARG A 9 -2.50 12.53 3.36
N LEU A 10 -1.79 11.57 3.97
CA LEU A 10 -2.40 10.42 4.64
C LEU A 10 -2.90 10.77 6.05
N ASP A 11 -2.73 12.02 6.50
CA ASP A 11 -2.99 12.50 7.85
C ASP A 11 -2.09 11.81 8.91
N ALA A 12 -0.85 11.47 8.53
CA ALA A 12 0.15 10.99 9.49
C ALA A 12 0.64 12.15 10.37
N SER A 13 0.77 11.89 11.68
CA SER A 13 1.27 12.91 12.60
C SER A 13 2.76 13.19 12.37
N THR A 14 3.22 14.39 12.73
CA THR A 14 4.64 14.75 12.58
C THR A 14 5.57 13.80 13.33
N GLU A 15 5.14 13.30 14.49
CA GLU A 15 5.86 12.33 15.32
C GLU A 15 5.95 10.93 14.67
N GLU A 16 4.99 10.59 13.79
CA GLU A 16 4.95 9.31 13.09
C GLU A 16 5.74 9.32 11.77
N ILE A 17 5.90 10.48 11.13
CA ILE A 17 6.51 10.58 9.79
C ILE A 17 7.97 10.10 9.78
N GLU A 18 8.79 10.59 10.70
CA GLU A 18 10.21 10.24 10.77
C GLU A 18 10.44 8.73 10.96
N PRO A 19 9.81 8.05 11.94
CA PRO A 19 9.98 6.61 12.09
C PRO A 19 9.40 5.80 10.92
N LEU A 20 8.38 6.30 10.21
CA LEU A 20 7.84 5.63 9.02
C LEU A 20 8.81 5.67 7.82
N ILE A 21 9.71 6.65 7.76
CA ILE A 21 10.69 6.78 6.68
C ILE A 21 11.96 6.01 7.00
N ASN A 22 12.46 6.11 8.24
CA ASN A 22 13.80 5.65 8.60
C ASN A 22 13.86 4.24 9.19
N ALA A 23 12.72 3.67 9.59
CA ALA A 23 12.67 2.37 10.26
C ALA A 23 11.59 1.45 9.68
N ILE A 24 11.83 0.14 9.76
CA ILE A 24 10.81 -0.87 9.47
C ILE A 24 10.10 -1.22 10.76
N ARG A 25 8.78 -1.00 10.80
CA ARG A 25 7.91 -1.50 11.88
C ARG A 25 7.13 -2.72 11.40
N SER A 26 7.22 -3.83 12.14
CA SER A 26 6.54 -5.10 11.77
C SER A 26 5.95 -5.82 12.99
N ASP A 27 5.13 -6.83 12.74
CA ASP A 27 4.61 -7.80 13.73
C ASP A 27 5.70 -8.64 14.44
N GLY A 28 6.96 -8.52 14.02
CA GLY A 28 8.09 -9.20 14.63
C GLY A 28 8.39 -10.56 14.01
N TRP A 29 7.83 -10.87 12.85
CA TRP A 29 8.17 -12.09 12.11
C TRP A 29 9.67 -12.19 11.81
N ARG A 30 10.23 -13.41 11.91
CA ARG A 30 11.68 -13.63 11.88
C ARG A 30 12.34 -13.20 10.57
N SER A 31 11.65 -13.29 9.44
CA SER A 31 12.24 -12.92 8.14
C SER A 31 12.63 -11.44 8.06
N TYR A 32 11.86 -10.54 8.70
CA TYR A 32 12.19 -9.12 8.74
C TYR A 32 13.52 -8.85 9.42
N ARG A 33 13.87 -9.62 10.46
CA ARG A 33 15.15 -9.49 11.18
C ARG A 33 16.35 -9.76 10.26
N THR A 34 16.25 -10.76 9.40
CA THR A 34 17.33 -11.12 8.47
C THR A 34 17.54 -10.00 7.46
N VAL A 35 16.46 -9.45 6.91
CA VAL A 35 16.50 -8.38 5.92
C VAL A 35 17.02 -7.08 6.52
N THR A 36 16.54 -6.69 7.71
CA THR A 36 16.95 -5.45 8.38
C THR A 36 18.41 -5.48 8.78
N LYS A 37 18.91 -6.61 9.28
CA LYS A 37 20.34 -6.81 9.57
C LYS A 37 21.21 -6.70 8.31
N LYS A 38 20.74 -7.26 7.18
CA LYS A 38 21.47 -7.20 5.91
C LYS A 38 21.52 -5.77 5.33
N LEU A 39 20.44 -5.00 5.47
CA LEU A 39 20.31 -3.66 4.92
C LEU A 39 20.76 -2.55 5.88
N GLY A 40 21.10 -2.87 7.13
CA GLY A 40 21.45 -1.86 8.14
C GLY A 40 20.28 -0.97 8.55
N ILE A 41 19.03 -1.44 8.40
CA ILE A 41 17.82 -0.67 8.71
C ILE A 41 17.35 -0.97 10.13
N VAL A 42 16.93 0.05 10.87
CA VAL A 42 16.36 -0.10 12.21
C VAL A 42 15.06 -0.91 12.15
N HIS A 43 14.96 -1.95 12.99
CA HIS A 43 13.78 -2.83 13.04
C HIS A 43 13.01 -2.67 14.34
N ASN A 44 11.86 -2.00 14.26
CA ASN A 44 10.93 -1.81 15.35
C ASN A 44 9.91 -2.95 15.39
N ARG A 45 10.04 -3.85 16.36
CA ARG A 45 9.12 -4.97 16.53
C ARG A 45 7.94 -4.54 17.37
N ALA A 46 6.75 -4.55 16.77
CA ALA A 46 5.50 -4.33 17.47
C ALA A 46 5.07 -5.64 18.14
N ILE A 47 5.54 -5.86 19.37
CA ILE A 47 5.19 -7.06 20.14
C ILE A 47 3.77 -6.87 20.70
N LEU A 48 2.84 -7.68 20.20
CA LEU A 48 1.47 -7.71 20.69
C LEU A 48 1.44 -8.36 22.08
N ARG A 49 1.12 -7.58 23.11
CA ARG A 49 0.90 -8.09 24.47
C ARG A 49 -0.57 -8.45 24.72
N ASP A 50 -1.48 -7.60 24.23
CA ASP A 50 -2.92 -7.83 24.20
C ASP A 50 -3.41 -7.79 22.74
N PRO A 51 -4.17 -8.80 22.27
CA PRO A 51 -4.79 -8.78 20.93
C PRO A 51 -5.52 -7.48 20.56
N LYS A 52 -6.13 -6.80 21.55
CA LYS A 52 -6.86 -5.54 21.35
C LYS A 52 -5.97 -4.38 20.93
N ASP A 53 -4.68 -4.43 21.22
CA ASP A 53 -3.73 -3.38 20.87
C ASP A 53 -3.17 -3.51 19.44
N SER A 54 -3.49 -4.59 18.71
CA SER A 54 -3.02 -4.81 17.34
C SER A 54 -3.32 -3.62 16.43
N MET A 55 -4.54 -3.07 16.57
CA MET A 55 -4.98 -1.91 15.80
C MET A 55 -4.21 -0.63 16.13
N LYS A 56 -3.68 -0.50 17.34
CA LYS A 56 -2.82 0.63 17.74
C LYS A 56 -1.38 0.44 17.28
N LEU A 57 -0.91 -0.80 17.31
CA LEU A 57 0.48 -1.15 17.04
C LEU A 57 0.85 -1.08 15.56
N LEU A 58 -0.06 -1.44 14.65
CA LEU A 58 0.17 -1.46 13.20
C LEU A 58 -1.02 -0.82 12.44
N HIS A 59 -1.51 0.31 12.94
CA HIS A 59 -2.70 1.00 12.40
C HIS A 59 -2.63 1.26 10.88
N TRP A 60 -1.48 1.69 10.34
CA TRP A 60 -1.31 1.89 8.89
C TRP A 60 -1.50 0.60 8.08
N THR A 61 -0.90 -0.50 8.53
CA THR A 61 -1.05 -1.80 7.88
C THR A 61 -2.51 -2.24 7.88
N HIS A 62 -3.20 -2.12 9.01
CA HIS A 62 -4.62 -2.46 9.10
C HIS A 62 -5.49 -1.55 8.23
N LYS A 63 -5.21 -0.24 8.19
CA LYS A 63 -5.90 0.73 7.31
C LYS A 63 -5.73 0.37 5.83
N ILE A 64 -4.52 0.01 5.40
CA ILE A 64 -4.24 -0.43 4.02
C ILE A 64 -5.00 -1.72 3.71
N ILE A 65 -4.99 -2.71 4.61
CA ILE A 65 -5.73 -3.98 4.43
C ILE A 65 -7.24 -3.71 4.32
N ALA A 66 -7.80 -2.86 5.16
CA ALA A 66 -9.21 -2.49 5.12
C ALA A 66 -9.57 -1.82 3.77
N ASN A 67 -8.75 -0.86 3.32
CA ASN A 67 -8.94 -0.21 2.02
C ASN A 67 -8.85 -1.20 0.85
N ALA A 68 -7.90 -2.15 0.91
CA ALA A 68 -7.77 -3.18 -0.12
C ALA A 68 -9.03 -4.07 -0.18
N LYS A 69 -9.58 -4.47 0.97
CA LYS A 69 -10.84 -5.22 1.03
C LYS A 69 -12.00 -4.43 0.42
N SER A 70 -12.10 -3.14 0.70
CA SER A 70 -13.12 -2.27 0.10
C SER A 70 -12.95 -2.14 -1.42
N VAL A 71 -11.71 -2.03 -1.90
CA VAL A 71 -11.39 -2.04 -3.34
C VAL A 71 -11.82 -3.35 -3.99
N PHE A 72 -11.64 -4.49 -3.33
CA PHE A 72 -12.07 -5.77 -3.87
C PHE A 72 -13.58 -5.94 -3.87
N ALA A 73 -14.25 -5.57 -2.77
CA ALA A 73 -15.68 -5.79 -2.59
C ALA A 73 -16.56 -4.90 -3.49
N GLY A 74 -16.03 -3.78 -4.01
CA GLY A 74 -16.81 -2.85 -4.83
C GLY A 74 -17.08 -3.35 -6.26
N PRO A 75 -16.05 -3.39 -7.13
CA PRO A 75 -16.20 -3.70 -8.55
C PRO A 75 -16.21 -5.20 -8.85
N HIS A 76 -15.72 -6.05 -7.95
CA HIS A 76 -15.59 -7.49 -8.20
C HIS A 76 -16.63 -8.28 -7.43
N ARG A 77 -17.25 -9.27 -8.08
CA ARG A 77 -18.15 -10.25 -7.40
C ARG A 77 -17.39 -11.27 -6.53
N GLY A 78 -16.06 -11.22 -6.55
CA GLY A 78 -15.18 -12.11 -5.81
C GLY A 78 -13.74 -11.99 -6.28
N VAL A 79 -12.80 -12.49 -5.48
CA VAL A 79 -11.37 -12.51 -5.79
C VAL A 79 -10.96 -13.92 -6.17
N SER A 80 -10.55 -14.12 -7.42
CA SER A 80 -10.00 -15.40 -7.91
C SER A 80 -8.48 -15.42 -7.85
N LYS A 81 -7.90 -16.57 -7.47
CA LYS A 81 -6.44 -16.79 -7.52
C LYS A 81 -5.85 -16.54 -8.90
N LYS A 82 -6.60 -16.82 -9.98
CA LYS A 82 -6.19 -16.61 -11.37
C LYS A 82 -5.76 -15.17 -11.66
N HIS A 83 -6.35 -14.19 -10.97
CA HIS A 83 -6.13 -12.76 -11.21
C HIS A 83 -5.62 -12.03 -9.97
N LEU A 84 -5.06 -12.75 -8.98
CA LEU A 84 -4.63 -12.17 -7.70
C LEU A 84 -3.69 -10.97 -7.87
N GLN A 85 -2.71 -11.09 -8.77
CA GLN A 85 -1.77 -10.00 -9.02
C GLN A 85 -2.46 -8.77 -9.64
N SER A 86 -3.44 -8.97 -10.53
CA SER A 86 -4.21 -7.87 -11.12
C SER A 86 -5.02 -7.13 -10.05
N TYR A 87 -5.66 -7.84 -9.13
CA TYR A 87 -6.38 -7.21 -8.01
C TYR A 87 -5.44 -6.41 -7.11
N LEU A 88 -4.29 -6.97 -6.73
CA LEU A 88 -3.29 -6.25 -5.92
C LEU A 88 -2.75 -5.01 -6.65
N SER A 89 -2.55 -5.13 -7.97
CA SER A 89 -2.10 -4.02 -8.81
C SER A 89 -3.14 -2.91 -8.88
N GLU A 90 -4.44 -3.24 -8.91
CA GLU A 90 -5.53 -2.26 -8.83
C GLU A 90 -5.51 -1.52 -7.49
N VAL A 91 -5.31 -2.21 -6.36
CA VAL A 91 -5.19 -1.57 -5.04
C VAL A 91 -4.06 -0.56 -5.02
N CYS A 92 -2.87 -0.98 -5.47
CA CYS A 92 -1.71 -0.10 -5.56
C CYS A 92 -1.96 1.08 -6.51
N TYR A 93 -2.58 0.83 -7.66
CA TYR A 93 -2.91 1.86 -8.65
C TYR A 93 -3.82 2.92 -8.04
N ARG A 94 -4.91 2.50 -7.39
CA ARG A 94 -5.89 3.40 -6.76
C ARG A 94 -5.29 4.14 -5.57
N PHE A 95 -4.55 3.46 -4.70
CA PHE A 95 -3.95 4.07 -3.51
C PHE A 95 -2.92 5.16 -3.89
N ASN A 96 -2.00 4.87 -4.81
CA ASN A 96 -0.96 5.80 -5.22
C ASN A 96 -1.50 7.00 -6.02
N ARG A 97 -2.70 6.87 -6.61
CA ARG A 97 -3.30 7.90 -7.48
C ARG A 97 -4.55 8.55 -6.89
N ARG A 98 -4.90 8.26 -5.64
CA ARG A 98 -6.11 8.76 -4.94
C ARG A 98 -6.24 10.29 -4.88
N PHE A 99 -5.19 10.96 -5.30
CA PHE A 99 -4.90 12.36 -5.13
C PHE A 99 -4.69 13.12 -6.44
N TRP A 100 -4.78 12.41 -7.56
CA TRP A 100 -4.52 12.96 -8.88
C TRP A 100 -5.79 13.49 -9.54
N GLY A 101 -6.80 13.91 -8.77
CA GLY A 101 -8.15 14.22 -9.28
C GLY A 101 -8.16 15.08 -10.55
N LYS A 102 -7.34 16.15 -10.58
CA LYS A 102 -7.24 17.06 -11.74
C LYS A 102 -6.48 16.47 -12.95
N GLU A 103 -5.62 15.48 -12.72
CA GLU A 103 -4.78 14.87 -13.75
C GLU A 103 -5.35 13.54 -14.29
N VAL A 104 -6.38 12.97 -13.65
CA VAL A 104 -6.92 11.65 -14.02
C VAL A 104 -7.30 11.60 -15.50
N PHE A 105 -7.98 12.64 -16.00
CA PHE A 105 -8.43 12.70 -17.39
C PHE A 105 -7.25 12.66 -18.37
N HIS A 106 -6.29 13.57 -18.21
CA HIS A 106 -5.14 13.66 -19.12
C HIS A 106 -4.27 12.40 -19.07
N ARG A 107 -4.09 11.82 -17.89
CA ARG A 107 -3.32 10.57 -17.72
C ARG A 107 -4.02 9.37 -18.35
N LEU A 108 -5.34 9.29 -18.23
CA LEU A 108 -6.13 8.25 -18.89
C LEU A 108 -6.02 8.38 -20.41
N LEU A 109 -6.22 9.61 -20.93
CA LEU A 109 -6.09 9.89 -22.35
C LEU A 109 -4.70 9.50 -22.88
N PHE A 110 -3.64 9.88 -22.17
CA PHE A 110 -2.28 9.51 -22.51
C PHE A 110 -2.07 7.99 -22.51
N ALA A 111 -2.59 7.27 -21.50
CA ALA A 111 -2.48 5.82 -21.44
C ALA A 111 -3.23 5.13 -22.60
N CYS A 112 -4.43 5.61 -22.96
CA CYS A 112 -5.19 5.11 -24.10
C CYS A 112 -4.47 5.36 -25.44
N ALA A 113 -3.84 6.53 -25.60
CA ALA A 113 -3.12 6.86 -26.82
C ALA A 113 -1.76 6.14 -26.94
N SER A 114 -1.13 5.81 -25.81
CA SER A 114 0.23 5.24 -25.79
C SER A 114 0.26 3.72 -25.61
N THR A 115 -0.86 3.09 -25.25
CA THR A 115 -0.89 1.64 -25.08
C THR A 115 -0.85 0.95 -26.44
N SER A 116 0.01 -0.07 -26.55
CA SER A 116 -0.04 -1.01 -27.67
C SER A 116 -1.38 -1.77 -27.64
N THR A 117 -1.96 -1.99 -28.81
CA THR A 117 -3.18 -2.80 -28.95
C THR A 117 -2.90 -4.23 -28.51
N ILE A 118 -3.56 -4.68 -27.44
CA ILE A 118 -3.52 -6.08 -27.02
C ILE A 118 -4.69 -6.78 -27.71
N THR A 119 -4.43 -7.38 -28.88
CA THR A 119 -5.33 -8.36 -29.46
C THR A 119 -5.12 -9.69 -28.74
N ARG A 120 -6.19 -10.29 -28.19
CA ARG A 120 -6.14 -11.68 -27.77
C ARG A 120 -5.95 -12.53 -29.02
N GLU A 121 -4.88 -13.31 -29.07
CA GLU A 121 -4.84 -14.44 -30.00
C GLU A 121 -5.99 -15.38 -29.61
N ILE A 122 -6.88 -15.63 -30.57
CA ILE A 122 -8.04 -16.53 -30.45
C ILE A 122 -7.57 -17.95 -30.78
#